data_AF-A0A926GMY0-F1
#
_entry.id   AF-A0A926GMY0-F1
#
_cell.length_a   1.000
_cell.length_b   1.000
_cell.length_c   1.000
_cell.angle_alpha   90.00
_cell.angle_beta   90.00
_cell.angle_gamma   90.00
#
_symmetry.space_group_name_H-M   'P 1'
#
loop_
_entity.id
_entity.type
_entity.pdbx_description
1 polymer ?
#
loop_
_entity_poly.entity_id
_entity_poly.type
_entity_poly.pdbx_seq_one_letter_code
_entity_poly.pdbx_strand_id
1 'polypeptide(L)'
;MLAGTTLTAILAVGGVWWAARDQVAVAPVEPEVVAQTDMVPRDLSTREGFLAQQPLPDCSFATRMNHGAHSGQIVAFGQSAVDMNGVVAAYDNTFGVRPAVVQETVSPSQCAVLNFLRDIAGRPAPSPTLSAGVAVDATSFQVQGTVQSGDPSGARNLWLFLVSPNGGVYDLTNQLQGEGGGPRNFGISVQAEADDAAQQASYILVAMTSAHPLASVSAATAGAAADQLLPRVLVELQENGDNPALDVLAFSTKNDASAPRE
;
A
#
# COMPACT_ATOMS: atom_id res chain seq x y z
N MET A 1 -13.56 83.40 10.91
CA MET A 1 -12.71 84.44 10.27
C MET A 1 -11.35 84.42 10.95
N LEU A 2 -10.27 84.47 10.15
CA LEU A 2 -8.84 84.62 10.54
C LEU A 2 -8.24 83.40 11.27
N ALA A 3 -7.32 82.65 10.63
CA ALA A 3 -5.87 82.92 10.50
C ALA A 3 -5.14 82.62 11.82
N GLY A 4 -3.99 81.96 11.90
CA GLY A 4 -3.03 81.41 10.95
C GLY A 4 -1.88 80.77 11.75
N THR A 5 -1.04 79.96 11.08
CA THR A 5 0.46 80.07 11.05
C THR A 5 1.19 80.33 12.39
N THR A 6 2.27 79.65 12.81
CA THR A 6 3.34 78.92 12.09
C THR A 6 4.35 78.34 13.11
N LEU A 7 5.04 77.26 12.68
CA LEU A 7 6.43 76.81 12.94
C LEU A 7 7.04 76.62 14.35
N THR A 8 7.35 75.34 14.62
CA THR A 8 8.67 74.70 14.79
C THR A 8 9.72 75.25 15.79
N ALA A 9 10.11 74.41 16.75
CA ALA A 9 11.52 74.19 17.11
C ALA A 9 11.74 72.80 17.74
N ILE A 10 12.66 72.04 17.13
CA ILE A 10 13.17 70.72 17.52
C ILE A 10 14.22 70.90 18.61
N LEU A 11 14.27 70.04 19.64
CA LEU A 11 15.55 69.57 20.20
C LEU A 11 15.38 68.18 20.84
N ALA A 12 16.36 67.34 20.53
CA ALA A 12 16.38 65.90 20.72
C ALA A 12 16.65 65.48 22.17
N VAL A 13 15.92 64.45 22.63
CA VAL A 13 16.37 63.55 23.69
C VAL A 13 16.30 62.13 23.13
N GLY A 14 17.19 61.84 22.19
CA GLY A 14 17.57 60.47 21.85
C GLY A 14 18.70 60.05 22.78
N GLY A 15 18.61 58.88 23.40
CA GLY A 15 19.81 58.27 23.97
C GLY A 15 19.66 57.25 25.11
N VAL A 16 18.48 57.06 25.73
CA VAL A 16 18.40 56.20 26.93
C VAL A 16 17.37 55.06 26.84
N TRP A 17 16.56 54.99 25.78
CA TRP A 17 15.47 54.00 25.67
C TRP A 17 15.83 52.65 25.03
N TRP A 18 17.13 52.33 24.91
CA TRP A 18 17.59 51.05 24.35
C TRP A 18 18.25 50.10 25.35
N ALA A 19 18.33 50.48 26.64
CA ALA A 19 18.98 49.67 27.67
C ALA A 19 17.99 48.85 28.54
N ALA A 20 16.68 48.92 28.29
CA ALA A 20 15.66 48.26 29.12
C ALA A 20 14.61 47.48 28.29
N ARG A 21 15.02 46.87 27.18
CA ARG A 21 14.25 45.74 26.65
C ARG A 21 14.74 44.50 27.37
N ASP A 22 14.06 44.17 28.47
CA ASP A 22 14.11 42.85 29.06
C ASP A 22 13.99 41.83 27.92
N GLN A 23 15.08 41.09 27.71
CA GLN A 23 15.05 39.93 26.86
C GLN A 23 14.16 38.93 27.60
N VAL A 24 12.88 38.91 27.24
CA VAL A 24 12.01 37.78 27.57
C VAL A 24 12.69 36.59 26.91
N ALA A 25 13.43 35.83 27.72
CA ALA A 25 14.02 34.58 27.29
C ALA A 25 12.86 33.72 26.80
N VAL A 26 12.75 33.58 25.48
CA VAL A 26 11.87 32.60 24.87
C VAL A 26 12.42 31.27 25.35
N ALA A 27 11.74 30.65 26.31
CA ALA A 27 12.08 29.32 26.76
C ALA A 27 12.19 28.44 25.51
N PRO A 28 13.25 27.62 25.39
CA PRO A 28 13.33 26.65 24.31
C PRO A 28 12.03 25.86 24.32
N VAL A 29 11.27 25.93 23.21
CA VAL A 29 10.15 25.02 23.02
C VAL A 29 10.81 23.65 22.85
N GLU A 30 10.86 22.90 23.95
CA GLU A 30 11.23 21.50 23.91
C GLU A 30 10.28 20.85 22.90
N PRO A 31 10.80 20.27 21.80
CA PRO A 31 9.92 19.67 20.81
C PRO A 31 9.09 18.61 21.53
N GLU A 32 7.77 18.80 21.57
CA GLU A 32 6.86 17.73 21.94
C GLU A 32 7.21 16.56 21.05
N VAL A 33 7.76 15.50 21.65
CA VAL A 33 7.92 14.22 21.00
C VAL A 33 6.50 13.75 20.71
N VAL A 34 6.00 14.07 19.52
CA VAL A 34 4.73 13.56 19.03
C VAL A 34 4.89 12.05 19.08
N ALA A 35 4.17 11.40 20.00
CA ALA A 35 4.18 9.95 20.08
C ALA A 35 3.77 9.46 18.69
N GLN A 36 4.70 8.84 17.97
CA GLN A 36 4.39 8.16 16.72
C GLN A 36 3.33 7.14 17.06
N THR A 37 2.12 7.34 16.54
CA THR A 37 1.08 6.33 16.67
C THR A 37 1.52 5.26 15.69
N ASP A 38 2.12 4.17 16.16
CA ASP A 38 2.41 3.08 15.25
C ASP A 38 1.09 2.48 14.74
N MET A 39 1.11 1.91 13.53
CA MET A 39 -0.01 1.09 13.06
C MET A 39 -0.35 0.01 14.09
N VAL A 40 -1.60 -0.48 14.07
CA VAL A 40 -2.01 -1.60 14.91
C VAL A 40 -1.01 -2.77 14.76
N PRO A 41 -0.51 -3.36 15.86
CA PRO A 41 0.44 -4.46 15.79
C PRO A 41 -0.09 -5.65 15.01
N ARG A 42 0.82 -6.44 14.44
CA ARG A 42 0.47 -7.69 13.77
C ARG A 42 -0.09 -8.70 14.75
N ASP A 43 -1.07 -9.47 14.31
CA ASP A 43 -1.62 -10.59 15.06
C ASP A 43 -0.96 -11.89 14.61
N LEU A 44 0.12 -12.26 15.28
CA LEU A 44 0.90 -13.47 14.98
C LEU A 44 0.15 -14.78 15.26
N SER A 45 -1.02 -14.73 15.91
CA SER A 45 -1.88 -15.91 16.09
C SER A 45 -2.64 -16.26 14.81
N THR A 46 -2.78 -15.32 13.89
CA THR A 46 -3.36 -15.53 12.56
C THR A 46 -2.32 -16.06 11.58
N ARG A 47 -2.78 -16.73 10.52
CA ARG A 47 -1.89 -17.26 9.48
C ARG A 47 -1.22 -16.14 8.71
N GLU A 48 -1.95 -15.07 8.48
CA GLU A 48 -1.53 -13.87 7.75
C GLU A 48 -0.50 -13.09 8.57
N GLY A 49 -0.73 -12.90 9.87
CA GLY A 49 0.26 -12.31 10.78
C GLY A 49 1.51 -13.15 10.95
N PHE A 50 1.36 -14.47 11.07
CA PHE A 50 2.49 -15.40 11.11
C PHE A 50 3.37 -15.27 9.86
N LEU A 51 2.78 -15.29 8.66
CA LEU A 51 3.51 -15.20 7.39
C LEU A 51 4.19 -13.84 7.20
N ALA A 52 3.51 -12.75 7.56
CA ALA A 52 4.05 -11.41 7.44
C ALA A 52 5.37 -11.23 8.23
N GLN A 53 5.51 -11.92 9.36
CA GLN A 53 6.67 -11.83 10.26
C GLN A 53 7.85 -12.73 9.86
N GLN A 54 7.70 -13.59 8.85
CA GLN A 54 8.75 -14.53 8.49
C GLN A 54 10.00 -13.82 7.95
N PRO A 55 11.21 -14.33 8.27
CA PRO A 55 12.47 -13.77 7.78
C PRO A 55 12.69 -14.20 6.32
N LEU A 56 11.99 -13.54 5.40
CA LEU A 56 12.18 -13.72 3.96
C LEU A 56 13.30 -12.80 3.45
N PRO A 57 13.94 -13.12 2.30
CA PRO A 57 14.94 -12.25 1.67
C PRO A 57 14.43 -10.84 1.37
N ASP A 58 15.34 -9.92 1.05
CA ASP A 58 14.95 -8.61 0.52
C ASP A 58 14.16 -8.76 -0.78
N CYS A 59 13.22 -7.83 -1.01
CA CYS A 59 12.31 -7.89 -2.17
C CYS A 59 11.57 -9.23 -2.26
N SER A 60 11.01 -9.67 -1.14
CA SER A 60 10.15 -10.84 -1.10
C SER A 60 8.98 -10.65 -0.14
N PHE A 61 7.90 -11.33 -0.43
CA PHE A 61 6.66 -11.28 0.34
C PHE A 61 5.97 -12.64 0.24
N ALA A 62 5.34 -13.10 1.30
CA ALA A 62 4.53 -14.30 1.27
C ALA A 62 3.17 -14.05 1.93
N THR A 63 2.13 -14.53 1.28
CA THR A 63 0.77 -14.49 1.81
C THR A 63 0.02 -15.76 1.44
N ARG A 64 -1.14 -15.97 2.04
CA ARG A 64 -2.03 -17.07 1.66
C ARG A 64 -2.92 -16.63 0.52
N MET A 65 -3.15 -17.56 -0.40
CA MET A 65 -4.26 -17.42 -1.35
C MET A 65 -5.54 -17.82 -0.63
N ASN A 66 -6.44 -16.86 -0.46
CA ASN A 66 -7.70 -17.08 0.25
C ASN A 66 -8.79 -17.63 -0.66
N HIS A 67 -8.68 -17.42 -1.97
CA HIS A 67 -9.74 -17.72 -2.94
C HIS A 67 -9.20 -18.39 -4.21
N GLY A 68 -10.10 -18.92 -5.04
CA GLY A 68 -9.78 -19.57 -6.32
C GLY A 68 -9.23 -20.99 -6.17
N ALA A 69 -8.76 -21.55 -7.29
CA ALA A 69 -8.28 -22.94 -7.39
C ALA A 69 -7.07 -23.26 -6.49
N HIS A 70 -6.33 -22.22 -6.09
CA HIS A 70 -5.16 -22.33 -5.22
C HIS A 70 -5.45 -21.92 -3.77
N SER A 71 -6.72 -21.79 -3.38
CA SER A 71 -7.09 -21.45 -2.01
C SER A 71 -6.43 -22.41 -1.01
N GLY A 72 -5.88 -21.84 0.06
CA GLY A 72 -5.18 -22.59 1.10
C GLY A 72 -3.68 -22.77 0.87
N GLN A 73 -3.18 -22.50 -0.33
CA GLN A 73 -1.74 -22.48 -0.62
C GLN A 73 -1.11 -21.14 -0.20
N ILE A 74 0.21 -21.13 -0.06
CA ILE A 74 1.01 -19.91 0.11
C ILE A 74 1.48 -19.47 -1.28
N VAL A 75 1.37 -18.18 -1.58
CA VAL A 75 2.10 -17.57 -2.69
C VAL A 75 3.32 -16.85 -2.13
N ALA A 76 4.48 -17.11 -2.71
CA ALA A 76 5.75 -16.47 -2.38
C ALA A 76 6.23 -15.64 -3.58
N PHE A 77 6.36 -14.33 -3.36
CA PHE A 77 6.84 -13.37 -4.33
C PHE A 77 8.33 -13.13 -4.14
N GLY A 78 9.09 -13.04 -5.23
CA GLY A 78 10.50 -12.66 -5.21
C GLY A 78 11.07 -12.38 -6.59
N GLN A 79 12.27 -11.80 -6.68
CA GLN A 79 12.98 -11.67 -7.97
C GLN A 79 13.45 -13.02 -8.53
N SER A 80 13.44 -14.05 -7.69
CA SER A 80 13.73 -15.44 -8.01
C SER A 80 12.94 -16.33 -7.03
N ALA A 81 12.96 -17.64 -7.26
CA ALA A 81 12.29 -18.59 -6.37
C ALA A 81 12.79 -18.42 -4.92
N VAL A 82 11.86 -18.19 -4.00
CA VAL A 82 12.15 -18.00 -2.57
C VAL A 82 12.22 -19.35 -1.88
N ASP A 83 13.26 -19.61 -1.09
CA ASP A 83 13.31 -20.82 -0.26
C ASP A 83 12.30 -20.74 0.89
N MET A 84 11.20 -21.48 0.73
CA MET A 84 10.09 -21.50 1.68
C MET A 84 10.11 -22.72 2.61
N ASN A 85 11.14 -23.58 2.56
CA ASN A 85 11.17 -24.83 3.34
C ASN A 85 11.07 -24.57 4.84
N GLY A 86 11.85 -23.60 5.35
CA GLY A 86 11.82 -23.21 6.76
C GLY A 86 10.47 -22.63 7.18
N VAL A 87 9.89 -21.77 6.34
CA VAL A 87 8.58 -21.14 6.58
C VAL A 87 7.47 -22.18 6.62
N VAL A 88 7.44 -23.10 5.64
CA VAL A 88 6.44 -24.17 5.57
C VAL A 88 6.55 -25.12 6.77
N ALA A 89 7.77 -25.46 7.20
CA ALA A 89 7.96 -26.28 8.40
C ALA A 89 7.49 -25.56 9.67
N ALA A 90 7.79 -24.27 9.82
CA ALA A 90 7.33 -23.47 10.96
C ALA A 90 5.80 -23.28 10.94
N TYR A 91 5.22 -23.12 9.76
CA TYR A 91 3.77 -23.01 9.56
C TYR A 91 3.07 -24.32 9.95
N ASP A 92 3.60 -25.47 9.55
CA ASP A 92 3.08 -26.79 9.92
C ASP A 92 3.14 -27.00 11.44
N ASN A 93 4.27 -26.66 12.06
CA ASN A 93 4.40 -26.73 13.52
C ASN A 93 3.41 -25.83 14.27
N THR A 94 3.01 -24.70 13.69
CA THR A 94 2.12 -23.71 14.33
C THR A 94 0.64 -24.04 14.09
N PHE A 95 0.28 -24.47 12.87
CA PHE A 95 -1.12 -24.60 12.44
C PHE A 95 -1.53 -26.05 12.11
N GLY A 96 -0.62 -27.01 12.19
CA GLY A 96 -0.88 -28.44 11.94
C GLY A 96 -1.22 -28.77 10.48
N VAL A 97 -0.86 -27.88 9.54
CA VAL A 97 -1.09 -28.10 8.12
C VAL A 97 0.13 -27.65 7.32
N ARG A 98 0.45 -28.39 6.25
CA ARG A 98 1.57 -28.11 5.38
C ARG A 98 1.09 -27.59 4.02
N PRO A 99 0.98 -26.27 3.81
CA PRO A 99 0.49 -25.72 2.55
C PRO A 99 1.49 -25.94 1.42
N ALA A 100 0.98 -26.14 0.20
CA ALA A 100 1.79 -26.01 -1.00
C ALA A 100 2.20 -24.54 -1.20
N VAL A 101 3.29 -24.33 -1.93
CA VAL A 101 3.83 -23.00 -2.24
C VAL A 101 3.79 -22.78 -3.74
N VAL A 102 3.17 -21.68 -4.16
CA VAL A 102 3.27 -21.13 -5.51
C VAL A 102 4.32 -20.03 -5.50
N GLN A 103 5.20 -20.03 -6.50
CA GLN A 103 6.26 -19.04 -6.65
C GLN A 103 5.86 -18.04 -7.71
N GLU A 104 5.94 -16.75 -7.39
CA GLU A 104 5.66 -15.65 -8.30
C GLU A 104 6.90 -14.79 -8.47
N THR A 105 7.35 -14.66 -9.73
CA THR A 105 8.54 -13.86 -10.05
C THR A 105 8.14 -12.43 -10.35
N VAL A 106 8.77 -11.49 -9.65
CA VAL A 106 8.57 -10.05 -9.85
C VAL A 106 9.83 -9.40 -10.43
N SER A 107 9.66 -8.23 -11.05
CA SER A 107 10.80 -7.44 -11.50
C SER A 107 11.47 -6.70 -10.32
N PRO A 108 12.71 -6.20 -10.50
CA PRO A 108 13.35 -5.32 -9.52
C PRO A 108 12.55 -4.04 -9.22
N SER A 109 11.83 -3.49 -10.20
CA SER A 109 11.03 -2.27 -10.02
C SER A 109 9.82 -2.48 -9.10
N GLN A 110 9.42 -3.72 -8.85
CA GLN A 110 8.31 -4.06 -7.97
C GLN A 110 8.73 -4.29 -6.51
N CYS A 111 10.03 -4.19 -6.18
CA CYS A 111 10.51 -4.45 -4.81
C CYS A 111 9.91 -3.53 -3.75
N ALA A 112 9.67 -2.26 -4.09
CA ALA A 112 9.01 -1.32 -3.19
C ALA A 112 7.60 -1.80 -2.79
N VAL A 113 6.92 -2.50 -3.70
CA VAL A 113 5.58 -3.06 -3.49
C VAL A 113 5.66 -4.22 -2.51
N LEU A 114 6.59 -5.16 -2.72
CA LEU A 114 6.72 -6.30 -1.82
C LEU A 114 7.12 -5.88 -0.40
N ASN A 115 8.02 -4.89 -0.29
CA ASN A 115 8.38 -4.31 1.00
C ASN A 115 7.17 -3.65 1.68
N PHE A 116 6.42 -2.82 0.94
CA PHE A 116 5.19 -2.20 1.44
C PHE A 116 4.18 -3.24 1.92
N LEU A 117 3.86 -4.25 1.10
CA LEU A 117 2.92 -5.32 1.45
C LEU A 117 3.37 -6.08 2.69
N ARG A 118 4.67 -6.41 2.79
CA ARG A 118 5.25 -7.03 3.98
C ARG A 118 5.03 -6.17 5.21
N ASP A 119 5.21 -4.85 5.11
CA ASP A 119 5.10 -3.92 6.25
C ASP A 119 3.66 -3.79 6.75
N ILE A 120 2.67 -3.78 5.85
CA ILE A 120 1.25 -3.58 6.16
C ILE A 120 0.45 -4.88 6.42
N ALA A 121 0.97 -6.05 6.03
CA ALA A 121 0.29 -7.32 6.22
C ALA A 121 0.17 -7.75 7.69
N GLY A 122 -0.79 -8.66 7.95
CA GLY A 122 -0.80 -9.47 9.16
C GLY A 122 -1.44 -8.81 10.38
N ARG A 123 -2.25 -7.77 10.21
CA ARG A 123 -2.92 -7.05 11.30
C ARG A 123 -4.35 -7.56 11.51
N PRO A 124 -4.92 -7.44 12.73
CA PRO A 124 -6.22 -8.00 13.07
C PRO A 124 -7.36 -7.15 12.51
N ALA A 125 -7.56 -7.24 11.21
CA ALA A 125 -8.62 -6.53 10.49
C ALA A 125 -9.29 -7.50 9.49
N PRO A 126 -10.60 -7.33 9.20
CA PRO A 126 -11.25 -8.12 8.17
C PRO A 126 -10.53 -7.96 6.84
N SER A 127 -10.04 -9.07 6.28
CA SER A 127 -9.37 -9.07 4.98
C SER A 127 -10.38 -8.80 3.88
N PRO A 128 -10.06 -7.96 2.88
CA PRO A 128 -10.82 -7.97 1.65
C PRO A 128 -10.71 -9.35 0.98
N THR A 129 -11.67 -9.63 0.10
CA THR A 129 -11.69 -10.79 -0.78
C THR A 129 -11.54 -10.27 -2.20
N LEU A 130 -10.53 -10.75 -2.91
CA LEU A 130 -10.25 -10.40 -4.30
C LEU A 130 -10.29 -11.67 -5.16
N SER A 131 -11.04 -11.62 -6.25
CA SER A 131 -11.04 -12.65 -7.29
C SER A 131 -10.94 -12.00 -8.66
N ALA A 132 -10.11 -12.55 -9.54
CA ALA A 132 -9.91 -12.03 -10.88
C ALA A 132 -9.64 -13.17 -11.87
N GLY A 133 -10.23 -13.05 -13.06
CA GLY A 133 -9.86 -13.81 -14.24
C GLY A 133 -9.09 -12.91 -15.21
N VAL A 134 -8.08 -13.48 -15.87
CA VAL A 134 -7.26 -12.78 -16.85
C VAL A 134 -7.44 -13.43 -18.21
N ALA A 135 -7.84 -12.65 -19.20
CA ALA A 135 -7.89 -13.05 -20.59
C ALA A 135 -6.77 -12.35 -21.34
N VAL A 136 -5.80 -13.11 -21.83
CA VAL A 136 -4.63 -12.60 -22.54
C VAL A 136 -4.88 -12.68 -24.06
N ASP A 137 -4.63 -11.56 -24.74
CA ASP A 137 -4.56 -11.37 -26.18
C ASP A 137 -3.08 -11.24 -26.62
N ALA A 138 -2.81 -11.19 -27.93
CA ALA A 138 -1.44 -11.10 -28.45
C ALA A 138 -0.61 -9.90 -27.95
N THR A 139 -1.26 -8.79 -27.57
CA THR A 139 -0.63 -7.51 -27.21
C THR A 139 -1.28 -6.85 -25.99
N SER A 140 -2.42 -7.38 -25.52
CA SER A 140 -3.21 -6.82 -24.44
C SER A 140 -3.70 -7.92 -23.52
N PHE A 141 -4.16 -7.55 -22.34
CA PHE A 141 -4.88 -8.45 -21.47
C PHE A 141 -6.06 -7.72 -20.83
N GLN A 142 -7.10 -8.49 -20.54
CA GLN A 142 -8.25 -8.03 -19.80
C GLN A 142 -8.25 -8.70 -18.44
N VAL A 143 -8.47 -7.90 -17.39
CA VAL A 143 -8.67 -8.41 -16.04
C VAL A 143 -10.09 -8.08 -15.64
N GLN A 144 -10.85 -9.09 -15.26
CA GLN A 144 -12.23 -8.92 -14.79
C GLN A 144 -12.39 -9.68 -13.48
N GLY A 145 -13.07 -9.09 -12.52
CA GLY A 145 -13.09 -9.67 -11.19
C GLY A 145 -14.08 -9.03 -10.24
N THR A 146 -14.04 -9.52 -9.01
CA THR A 146 -14.83 -9.01 -7.90
C THR A 146 -13.93 -8.68 -6.72
N VAL A 147 -14.29 -7.64 -5.98
CA VAL A 147 -13.65 -7.28 -4.73
C VAL A 147 -14.70 -6.99 -3.66
N GLN A 148 -14.49 -7.52 -2.47
CA GLN A 148 -15.32 -7.25 -1.28
C GLN A 148 -14.40 -6.78 -0.14
N SER A 149 -14.79 -5.76 0.62
CA SER A 149 -13.95 -5.17 1.67
C SER A 149 -13.73 -6.06 2.90
N GLY A 150 -14.48 -7.16 3.03
CA GLY A 150 -14.47 -8.02 4.23
C GLY A 150 -15.20 -7.42 5.44
N ASP A 151 -15.51 -6.12 5.42
CA ASP A 151 -16.28 -5.41 6.44
C ASP A 151 -17.73 -5.19 5.96
N PRO A 152 -18.72 -5.89 6.56
CA PRO A 152 -20.12 -5.76 6.17
C PRO A 152 -20.73 -4.41 6.55
N SER A 153 -20.10 -3.63 7.43
CA SER A 153 -20.57 -2.29 7.78
C SER A 153 -20.23 -1.24 6.71
N GLY A 154 -19.29 -1.55 5.80
CA GLY A 154 -18.81 -0.61 4.79
C GLY A 154 -18.05 0.58 5.36
N ALA A 155 -17.61 0.53 6.62
CA ALA A 155 -16.93 1.63 7.29
C ALA A 155 -15.46 1.80 6.86
N ARG A 156 -14.90 0.79 6.18
CA ARG A 156 -13.52 0.78 5.74
C ARG A 156 -13.35 1.26 4.31
N ASN A 157 -12.29 2.01 4.08
CA ASN A 157 -11.91 2.49 2.76
C ASN A 157 -11.23 1.35 2.00
N LEU A 158 -11.67 1.09 0.76
CA LEU A 158 -11.03 0.10 -0.12
C LEU A 158 -10.18 0.85 -1.16
N TRP A 159 -8.93 0.45 -1.29
CA TRP A 159 -8.06 0.80 -2.40
C TRP A 159 -7.77 -0.46 -3.22
N LEU A 160 -8.27 -0.50 -4.46
CA LEU A 160 -7.92 -1.53 -5.44
C LEU A 160 -6.87 -0.96 -6.39
N PHE A 161 -5.70 -1.61 -6.49
CA PHE A 161 -4.65 -1.13 -7.39
C PHE A 161 -3.92 -2.25 -8.11
N LEU A 162 -3.49 -1.94 -9.33
CA LEU A 162 -2.63 -2.79 -10.15
C LEU A 162 -1.21 -2.23 -10.14
N VAL A 163 -0.23 -3.12 -10.06
CA VAL A 163 1.18 -2.82 -10.21
C VAL A 163 1.70 -3.52 -11.46
N SER A 164 2.22 -2.75 -12.41
CA SER A 164 2.86 -3.27 -13.61
C SER A 164 4.28 -3.81 -13.31
N PRO A 165 4.84 -4.65 -14.20
CA PRO A 165 6.22 -5.11 -14.09
C PRO A 165 7.23 -3.97 -14.01
N ASN A 166 7.00 -2.83 -14.66
CA ASN A 166 7.89 -1.67 -14.55
C ASN A 166 7.75 -0.88 -13.21
N GLY A 167 6.90 -1.31 -12.28
CA GLY A 167 6.73 -0.70 -10.96
C GLY A 167 5.72 0.46 -10.91
N GLY A 168 4.95 0.71 -11.97
CA GLY A 168 3.89 1.70 -11.99
C GLY A 168 2.64 1.23 -11.22
N VAL A 169 2.10 2.10 -10.37
CA VAL A 169 0.88 1.84 -9.58
C VAL A 169 -0.33 2.53 -10.23
N TYR A 170 -1.39 1.76 -10.49
CA TYR A 170 -2.63 2.22 -11.11
C TYR A 170 -3.80 2.00 -10.16
N ASP A 171 -4.42 3.09 -9.70
CA ASP A 171 -5.63 3.03 -8.90
C ASP A 171 -6.84 2.63 -9.75
N LEU A 172 -7.48 1.52 -9.37
CA LEU A 172 -8.66 0.95 -10.01
C LEU A 172 -9.92 1.17 -9.19
N THR A 173 -9.84 1.85 -8.04
CA THR A 173 -10.96 2.04 -7.11
C THR A 173 -12.15 2.74 -7.77
N ASN A 174 -11.88 3.69 -8.66
CA ASN A 174 -12.91 4.39 -9.43
C ASN A 174 -13.53 3.55 -10.56
N GLN A 175 -13.00 2.35 -10.82
CA GLN A 175 -13.52 1.41 -11.82
C GLN A 175 -14.43 0.34 -11.19
N LEU A 176 -14.62 0.40 -9.87
CA LEU A 176 -15.51 -0.49 -9.14
C LEU A 176 -16.97 -0.17 -9.45
N GLN A 177 -17.74 -1.20 -9.73
CA GLN A 177 -19.18 -1.14 -9.96
C GLN A 177 -19.93 -1.88 -8.86
N GLY A 178 -20.91 -1.22 -8.25
CA GLY A 178 -21.69 -1.73 -7.13
C GLY A 178 -21.66 -0.79 -5.91
N GLU A 179 -22.56 -1.03 -4.96
CA GLU A 179 -22.70 -0.20 -3.76
C GLU A 179 -21.74 -0.63 -2.63
N GLY A 180 -21.48 0.27 -1.68
CA GLY A 180 -20.57 0.04 -0.55
C GLY A 180 -21.04 -1.08 0.38
N GLY A 181 -20.11 -1.94 0.81
CA GLY A 181 -20.35 -3.05 1.75
C GLY A 181 -20.61 -4.41 1.11
N GLY A 182 -21.02 -4.45 -0.17
CA GLY A 182 -21.19 -5.70 -0.95
C GLY A 182 -20.00 -6.03 -1.86
N PRO A 183 -20.02 -7.19 -2.54
CA PRO A 183 -19.12 -7.46 -3.65
C PRO A 183 -19.27 -6.42 -4.76
N ARG A 184 -18.15 -5.89 -5.25
CA ARG A 184 -18.10 -4.93 -6.36
C ARG A 184 -17.31 -5.51 -7.52
N ASN A 185 -17.84 -5.33 -8.72
CA ASN A 185 -17.19 -5.82 -9.94
C ASN A 185 -16.18 -4.79 -10.46
N PHE A 186 -15.13 -5.26 -11.11
CA PHE A 186 -14.20 -4.41 -11.85
C PHE A 186 -13.79 -5.08 -13.16
N GLY A 187 -13.40 -4.25 -14.12
CA GLY A 187 -12.94 -4.71 -15.42
C GLY A 187 -11.99 -3.69 -16.02
N ILE A 188 -10.77 -4.13 -16.36
CA ILE A 188 -9.77 -3.30 -17.02
C ILE A 188 -9.26 -4.00 -18.28
N SER A 189 -8.83 -3.19 -19.24
CA SER A 189 -8.06 -3.65 -20.41
C SER A 189 -6.73 -2.92 -20.40
N VAL A 190 -5.64 -3.66 -20.47
CA VAL A 190 -4.28 -3.13 -20.41
C VAL A 190 -3.54 -3.57 -21.66
N GLN A 191 -2.89 -2.62 -22.32
CA GLN A 191 -1.95 -2.92 -23.38
C GLN A 191 -0.63 -3.35 -22.72
N ALA A 192 -0.19 -4.59 -22.95
CA ALA A 192 1.07 -5.05 -22.41
C ALA A 192 2.21 -4.32 -23.12
N GLU A 193 3.18 -3.81 -22.36
CA GLU A 193 4.39 -3.25 -22.96
C GLU A 193 5.25 -4.40 -23.51
N ALA A 194 5.95 -4.17 -24.63
CA ALA A 194 6.76 -5.21 -25.26
C ALA A 194 7.85 -5.75 -24.32
N ASP A 195 8.37 -4.91 -23.43
CA ASP A 195 9.39 -5.27 -22.45
C ASP A 195 8.84 -6.11 -21.29
N ASP A 196 7.57 -5.91 -20.89
CA ASP A 196 6.90 -6.69 -19.85
C ASP A 196 6.80 -8.17 -20.24
N ALA A 197 6.45 -8.44 -21.50
CA ALA A 197 6.35 -9.80 -22.04
C ALA A 197 7.72 -10.50 -22.12
N ALA A 198 8.80 -9.74 -22.33
CA ALA A 198 10.16 -10.26 -22.39
C ALA A 198 10.74 -10.57 -21.01
N GLN A 199 10.34 -9.81 -19.98
CA GLN A 199 10.87 -9.91 -18.62
C GLN A 199 10.20 -11.00 -17.77
N GLN A 200 9.11 -11.61 -18.24
CA GLN A 200 8.36 -12.67 -17.55
C GLN A 200 7.90 -12.29 -16.13
N ALA A 201 7.88 -11.00 -15.79
CA ALA A 201 7.48 -10.52 -14.48
C ALA A 201 5.95 -10.41 -14.38
N SER A 202 5.41 -10.81 -13.24
CA SER A 202 3.96 -10.80 -13.00
C SER A 202 3.45 -9.38 -12.74
N TYR A 203 2.23 -9.11 -13.18
CA TYR A 203 1.44 -8.00 -12.65
C TYR A 203 0.93 -8.38 -11.26
N ILE A 204 0.84 -7.40 -10.36
CA ILE A 204 0.34 -7.60 -8.99
C ILE A 204 -0.93 -6.78 -8.81
N LEU A 205 -2.05 -7.44 -8.50
CA LEU A 205 -3.31 -6.82 -8.17
C LEU A 205 -3.54 -6.92 -6.67
N VAL A 206 -3.79 -5.79 -6.02
CA VAL A 206 -3.94 -5.70 -4.57
C VAL A 206 -5.25 -5.02 -4.23
N ALA A 207 -6.02 -5.66 -3.36
CA ALA A 207 -7.11 -5.03 -2.63
C ALA A 207 -6.62 -4.74 -1.21
N MET A 208 -6.61 -3.47 -0.81
CA MET A 208 -6.22 -3.05 0.53
C MET A 208 -7.35 -2.27 1.18
N THR A 209 -7.61 -2.56 2.46
CA THR A 209 -8.55 -1.81 3.28
C THR A 209 -7.85 -1.05 4.38
N SER A 210 -8.33 0.15 4.69
CA SER A 210 -7.85 1.02 5.77
C SER A 210 -9.03 1.62 6.54
N ALA A 211 -8.81 2.06 7.78
CA ALA A 211 -9.82 2.77 8.54
C ALA A 211 -9.98 4.22 8.02
N HIS A 212 -8.89 4.84 7.58
CA HIS A 212 -8.89 6.21 7.06
C HIS A 212 -8.69 6.23 5.53
N PRO A 213 -9.27 7.22 4.82
CA PRO A 213 -8.97 7.43 3.41
C PRO A 213 -7.51 7.87 3.24
N LEU A 214 -6.91 7.51 2.12
CA LEU A 214 -5.50 7.80 1.82
C LEU A 214 -5.38 8.97 0.86
N ALA A 215 -4.96 10.12 1.38
CA ALA A 215 -4.73 11.34 0.62
C ALA A 215 -3.58 11.17 -0.37
N SER A 216 -2.52 10.43 0.01
CA SER A 216 -1.40 10.13 -0.87
C SER A 216 -1.80 9.36 -2.13
N VAL A 217 -2.75 8.44 -2.00
CA VAL A 217 -3.36 7.70 -3.13
C VAL A 217 -4.21 8.64 -3.98
N SER A 218 -5.07 9.44 -3.35
CA SER A 218 -5.99 10.36 -4.06
C SER A 218 -5.26 11.42 -4.88
N ALA A 219 -4.06 11.81 -4.46
CA ALA A 219 -3.20 12.78 -5.16
C ALA A 219 -2.28 12.15 -6.22
N ALA A 220 -2.21 10.82 -6.30
CA ALA A 220 -1.30 10.13 -7.20
C ALA A 220 -1.77 10.21 -8.66
N THR A 221 -0.81 10.36 -9.57
CA THR A 221 -1.08 10.17 -11.00
C THR A 221 -1.12 8.67 -11.34
N ALA A 222 -1.92 8.29 -12.33
CA ALA A 222 -1.90 6.91 -12.84
C ALA A 222 -0.49 6.50 -13.29
N GLY A 223 -0.06 5.31 -12.90
CA GLY A 223 1.30 4.82 -13.19
C GLY A 223 2.38 5.44 -12.31
N ALA A 224 2.03 6.07 -11.19
CA ALA A 224 3.01 6.60 -10.24
C ALA A 224 3.99 5.49 -9.81
N ALA A 225 5.29 5.82 -9.75
CA ALA A 225 6.32 4.86 -9.38
C ALA A 225 6.12 4.37 -7.95
N ALA A 226 6.12 3.04 -7.75
CA ALA A 226 5.84 2.42 -6.47
C ALA A 226 6.83 2.82 -5.37
N ASP A 227 8.11 3.01 -5.73
CA ASP A 227 9.18 3.46 -4.82
C ASP A 227 9.01 4.92 -4.34
N GLN A 228 8.15 5.70 -4.99
CA GLN A 228 7.81 7.06 -4.58
C GLN A 228 6.46 7.14 -3.88
N LEU A 229 5.46 6.40 -4.38
CA LEU A 229 4.09 6.44 -3.84
C LEU A 229 3.97 5.66 -2.54
N LEU A 230 4.39 4.40 -2.52
CA LEU A 230 4.10 3.48 -1.40
C LEU A 230 4.78 3.88 -0.08
N PRO A 231 6.00 4.46 -0.06
CA PRO A 231 6.55 5.00 1.18
C PRO A 231 5.70 6.12 1.78
N ARG A 232 5.07 6.97 0.96
CA ARG A 232 4.15 8.02 1.45
C ARG A 232 2.87 7.41 2.02
N VAL A 233 2.33 6.40 1.34
CA VAL A 233 1.16 5.64 1.85
C VAL A 233 1.49 4.97 3.18
N LEU A 234 2.68 4.39 3.34
CA LEU A 234 3.10 3.76 4.57
C LEU A 234 3.19 4.76 5.73
N VAL A 235 3.79 5.94 5.49
CA VAL A 235 3.84 7.02 6.49
C VAL A 235 2.43 7.46 6.89
N GLU A 236 1.53 7.64 5.92
CA GLU A 236 0.14 8.02 6.20
C GLU A 236 -0.60 6.96 7.04
N LEU A 237 -0.42 5.67 6.74
CA LEU A 237 -0.98 4.58 7.53
C LEU A 237 -0.41 4.56 8.96
N GLN A 238 0.88 4.87 9.11
CA GLN A 238 1.52 5.00 10.43
C GLN A 238 0.93 6.18 11.18
N GLU A 239 1.00 7.40 10.63
CA GLU A 239 0.49 8.62 11.29
C GLU A 239 -0.99 8.51 11.71
N ASN A 240 -1.80 7.76 10.95
CA ASN A 240 -3.20 7.49 11.27
C ASN A 240 -3.44 6.36 12.30
N GLY A 241 -2.39 5.67 12.77
CA GLY A 241 -2.50 4.49 13.63
C GLY A 241 -3.33 3.38 12.98
N ASP A 242 -3.23 3.24 11.66
CA ASP A 242 -4.20 2.49 10.88
C ASP A 242 -4.07 0.96 11.07
N ASN A 243 -5.11 0.22 10.67
CA ASN A 243 -5.17 -1.25 10.80
C ASN A 243 -5.35 -1.94 9.43
N PRO A 244 -4.41 -1.81 8.48
CA PRO A 244 -4.64 -2.28 7.12
C PRO A 244 -4.83 -3.80 7.02
N ALA A 245 -5.67 -4.24 6.09
CA ALA A 245 -5.78 -5.63 5.67
C ALA A 245 -5.85 -5.73 4.15
N LEU A 246 -5.34 -6.81 3.59
CA LEU A 246 -5.09 -6.93 2.16
C LEU A 246 -5.34 -8.33 1.61
N ASP A 247 -5.66 -8.38 0.32
CA ASP A 247 -5.66 -9.59 -0.50
C ASP A 247 -4.89 -9.29 -1.79
N VAL A 248 -4.12 -10.27 -2.26
CA VAL A 248 -3.15 -10.09 -3.36
C VAL A 248 -3.31 -11.21 -4.36
N LEU A 249 -3.42 -10.83 -5.63
CA LEU A 249 -3.33 -11.73 -6.76
C LEU A 249 -2.17 -11.31 -7.64
N ALA A 250 -1.56 -12.27 -8.32
CA ALA A 250 -0.63 -12.00 -9.40
C ALA A 250 -0.94 -12.86 -10.61
N PHE A 251 -0.52 -12.34 -11.76
CA PHE A 251 -0.72 -13.02 -13.03
C PHE A 251 0.34 -12.57 -14.03
N SER A 252 0.72 -13.48 -14.92
CA SER A 252 1.59 -13.20 -16.05
C SER A 252 0.76 -13.04 -17.33
N THR A 253 1.23 -12.20 -18.24
CA THR A 253 0.68 -12.08 -19.59
C THR A 253 1.24 -13.13 -20.54
N LYS A 254 2.10 -14.04 -20.05
CA LYS A 254 2.50 -15.19 -20.83
C LYS A 254 1.33 -16.16 -20.91
N ASN A 255 0.92 -16.51 -22.14
CA ASN A 255 0.00 -17.62 -22.36
C ASN A 255 0.65 -18.90 -21.83
N ASP A 256 0.29 -19.29 -20.61
CA ASP A 256 0.48 -20.66 -20.17
C ASP A 256 -0.47 -21.53 -21.00
N ALA A 257 0.07 -22.14 -22.04
CA ALA A 257 -0.62 -23.13 -22.87
C ALA A 257 -1.03 -24.41 -22.08
N SER A 258 -1.08 -24.34 -20.75
CA SER A 258 -1.26 -25.44 -19.82
C SER A 258 -2.40 -25.24 -18.81
N ALA A 259 -3.14 -24.13 -18.83
CA ALA A 259 -4.40 -24.05 -18.09
C ALA A 259 -5.55 -24.66 -18.93
N PRO A 260 -6.28 -25.67 -18.44
CA PRO A 260 -7.47 -26.14 -19.14
C PRO A 260 -8.50 -25.00 -19.16
N ARG A 261 -9.03 -24.71 -20.35
CA ARG A 261 -10.22 -23.86 -20.49
C ARG A 261 -11.40 -24.69 -19.95
N GLU A 262 -12.03 -24.21 -18.88
CA GLU A 262 -13.36 -24.70 -18.48
C GLU A 262 -14.45 -24.15 -19.42
#